data_AF-A0A067G218-F1
#
_entry.id   AF-A0A067G218-F1
#
_cell.length_a   1.000
_cell.length_b   1.000
_cell.length_c   1.000
_cell.angle_alpha   90.00
_cell.angle_beta   90.00
_cell.angle_gamma   90.00
#
_symmetry.space_group_name_H-M   'P 1'
#
loop_
_entity.id
_entity.type
_entity.pdbx_description
1 polymer ?
#
loop_
_entity_poly.entity_id
_entity_poly.type
_entity_poly.pdbx_seq_one_letter_code
_entity_poly.pdbx_strand_id
1 'polypeptide(L)'
;RGSSTGDAGGAADRVLNQLLTEMDGMNAKKTVFIIGATNRPDIIDPALLRPGRLDQLIYIPLPDEASRLQIFKACLRKSPISPDVDLSALARYTHGFSGADITEVCQRACKYAIRENIEKDIERERRKRENPEAMEEDEVDDVAEIKAVHFEESMKYARRSVSDADIRKYQLFAQTLQQSRGFGSEFRFADRTESAAAGAADPFSSATAAAADDDDLYN
;
A
#
# COMPACT_ATOMS: atom_id res chain seq x y z
N ARG A 1 -36.15 18.15 31.75
CA ARG A 1 -36.47 17.68 30.39
C ARG A 1 -35.34 18.15 29.47
N GLY A 2 -34.47 17.25 29.06
CA GLY A 2 -33.36 17.52 28.14
C GLY A 2 -32.92 16.17 27.60
N SER A 3 -33.24 15.94 26.34
CA SER A 3 -33.25 14.67 25.64
C SER A 3 -31.90 13.96 25.63
N SER A 4 -31.89 12.73 26.15
CA SER A 4 -30.90 11.70 25.86
C SER A 4 -31.09 11.22 24.42
N THR A 5 -30.57 11.99 23.46
CA THR A 5 -30.45 11.55 22.06
C THR A 5 -29.08 10.90 21.92
N GLY A 6 -29.06 9.60 21.61
CA GLY A 6 -27.89 8.73 21.66
C GLY A 6 -26.64 9.29 20.99
N ASP A 7 -25.58 9.40 21.79
CA ASP A 7 -24.25 9.94 21.53
C ASP A 7 -23.36 9.00 20.70
N ALA A 8 -23.86 8.51 19.56
CA ALA A 8 -23.05 7.70 18.65
C ALA A 8 -22.19 8.57 17.71
N GLY A 9 -22.66 9.76 17.34
CA GLY A 9 -21.93 10.70 16.46
C GLY A 9 -20.83 11.49 17.18
N GLY A 10 -21.09 11.95 18.41
CA GLY A 10 -20.14 12.79 19.15
C GLY A 10 -18.91 12.05 19.64
N ALA A 11 -18.96 10.73 19.77
CA ALA A 11 -17.80 9.92 20.13
C ALA A 11 -16.74 9.89 19.01
N ALA A 12 -17.17 9.67 17.76
CA ALA A 12 -16.27 9.63 16.60
C ALA A 12 -15.59 10.99 16.36
N ASP A 13 -16.36 12.09 16.46
CA ASP A 13 -15.83 13.45 16.30
C ASP A 13 -14.82 13.82 17.38
N ARG A 14 -15.06 13.39 18.64
CA ARG A 14 -14.10 13.59 19.74
C ARG A 14 -12.80 12.83 19.51
N VAL A 15 -12.89 11.58 19.05
CA VAL A 15 -11.70 10.77 18.73
C VAL A 15 -10.92 11.39 17.57
N LEU A 16 -11.60 11.88 16.54
CA LEU A 16 -10.96 12.54 15.40
C LEU A 16 -10.23 13.82 15.82
N ASN A 17 -10.89 14.69 16.59
CA ASN A 17 -10.26 15.92 17.09
C ASN A 17 -9.06 15.64 17.99
N GLN A 18 -9.12 14.60 18.82
CA GLN A 18 -7.98 14.19 19.63
C GLN A 18 -6.82 13.71 18.74
N LEU A 19 -7.10 12.88 17.74
CA LEU A 19 -6.10 12.40 16.79
C LEU A 19 -5.40 13.56 16.08
N LEU A 20 -6.17 14.55 15.60
CA LEU A 20 -5.62 15.75 14.95
C LEU A 20 -4.72 16.54 15.90
N THR A 21 -5.12 16.70 17.16
CA THR A 21 -4.35 17.43 18.18
C THR A 21 -3.02 16.72 18.50
N GLU A 22 -3.05 15.39 18.64
CA GLU A 22 -1.83 14.60 18.85
C GLU A 22 -0.89 14.68 17.64
N MET A 23 -1.43 14.59 16.42
CA MET A 23 -0.63 14.73 15.20
C MET A 23 0.07 16.09 15.11
N ASP A 24 -0.64 17.18 15.42
CA ASP A 24 -0.05 18.52 15.42
C ASP A 24 1.04 18.66 16.51
N GLY A 25 0.86 18.02 17.68
CA GLY A 25 1.83 17.99 18.77
C GLY A 25 3.05 17.10 18.49
N MET A 26 2.91 16.05 17.69
CA MET A 26 3.96 15.09 17.37
C MET A 26 4.99 15.62 16.36
N ASN A 27 4.63 16.55 15.48
CA ASN A 27 5.57 17.17 14.53
C ASN A 27 6.77 17.86 15.20
N ALA A 28 6.63 18.28 16.46
CA ALA A 28 7.74 18.83 17.24
C ALA A 28 8.81 17.78 17.59
N LYS A 29 8.48 16.49 17.56
CA LYS A 29 9.36 15.35 17.86
C LYS A 29 9.66 14.58 16.57
N LYS A 30 10.82 14.83 15.95
CA LYS A 30 11.25 14.29 14.64
C LYS A 30 11.49 12.76 14.57
N THR A 31 11.01 11.97 15.53
CA THR A 31 11.31 10.54 15.65
C THR A 31 10.16 9.61 15.27
N VAL A 32 8.98 10.16 14.93
CA VAL A 32 7.79 9.34 14.65
C VAL A 32 7.26 9.61 13.25
N PHE A 33 6.96 8.53 12.53
CA PHE A 33 6.33 8.56 11.21
C PHE A 33 4.93 7.92 11.30
N ILE A 34 3.92 8.58 10.77
CA ILE A 34 2.52 8.15 10.88
C ILE A 34 2.04 7.67 9.49
N ILE A 35 1.49 6.46 9.44
CA ILE A 35 0.92 5.88 8.23
C ILE A 35 -0.54 5.50 8.51
N GLY A 36 -1.46 5.96 7.66
CA GLY A 36 -2.85 5.55 7.64
C GLY A 36 -3.16 4.71 6.40
N ALA A 37 -4.06 3.73 6.54
CA ALA A 37 -4.57 2.94 5.43
C ALA A 37 -6.10 2.92 5.46
N THR A 38 -6.75 3.07 4.31
CA THR A 38 -8.21 3.03 4.19
C THR A 38 -8.65 2.46 2.84
N ASN A 39 -9.71 1.65 2.87
CA ASN A 39 -10.41 1.16 1.67
C ASN A 39 -11.57 2.09 1.27
N ARG A 40 -11.82 3.17 2.01
CA ARG A 40 -12.88 4.14 1.72
C ARG A 40 -12.30 5.54 1.62
N PRO A 41 -11.61 5.86 0.51
CA PRO A 41 -10.98 7.17 0.37
C PRO A 41 -11.99 8.31 0.15
N ASP A 42 -13.24 7.97 -0.20
CA ASP A 42 -14.35 8.89 -0.41
C ASP A 42 -14.89 9.55 0.87
N ILE A 43 -14.59 8.99 2.04
CA ILE A 43 -15.09 9.49 3.34
C ILE A 43 -13.97 10.02 4.25
N ILE A 44 -12.76 10.23 3.71
CA ILE A 44 -11.65 10.79 4.49
C ILE A 44 -11.94 12.26 4.79
N ASP A 45 -11.79 12.66 6.05
CA ASP A 45 -11.87 14.08 6.44
C ASP A 45 -10.69 14.86 5.82
N PRO A 46 -10.95 15.90 5.00
CA PRO A 46 -9.91 16.77 4.44
C PRO A 46 -8.99 17.41 5.48
N ALA A 47 -9.42 17.56 6.74
CA ALA A 47 -8.59 18.06 7.83
C ALA A 47 -7.38 17.17 8.13
N LEU A 48 -7.47 15.86 7.88
CA LEU A 48 -6.34 14.92 8.03
C LEU A 48 -5.29 15.11 6.93
N LEU A 49 -5.69 15.58 5.75
CA LEU A 49 -4.83 15.72 4.57
C LEU A 49 -4.08 17.07 4.49
N ARG A 50 -4.24 17.93 5.50
CA ARG A 50 -3.55 19.22 5.54
C ARG A 50 -2.03 19.03 5.75
N PRO A 51 -1.19 19.94 5.23
CA PRO A 51 0.25 19.90 5.46
C PRO A 51 0.59 19.79 6.95
N GLY A 52 1.54 18.90 7.28
CA GLY A 52 1.91 18.57 8.66
C GLY A 52 1.11 17.43 9.29
N ARG A 53 0.12 16.84 8.61
CA ARG A 53 -0.61 15.66 9.11
C ARG A 53 -0.37 14.46 8.20
N LEU A 54 -1.40 13.96 7.51
CA LEU A 54 -1.28 12.94 6.46
C LEU A 54 -1.17 13.64 5.10
N ASP A 55 -0.06 14.33 4.87
CA ASP A 55 0.18 15.14 3.67
C ASP A 55 0.34 14.27 2.40
N GLN A 56 0.91 13.07 2.54
CA GLN A 56 1.15 12.14 1.44
C GLN A 56 0.07 11.05 1.34
N LEU A 57 -0.97 11.30 0.52
CA LEU A 57 -1.87 10.26 0.05
C LEU A 57 -1.22 9.46 -1.11
N ILE A 58 -1.04 8.15 -0.91
CA ILE A 58 -0.44 7.21 -1.87
C ILE A 58 -1.50 6.19 -2.27
N TYR A 59 -1.74 6.05 -3.57
CA TYR A 59 -2.64 5.03 -4.10
C TYR A 59 -1.89 3.71 -4.30
N ILE A 60 -2.41 2.63 -3.72
CA ILE A 60 -1.90 1.27 -3.88
C ILE A 60 -2.87 0.51 -4.81
N PRO A 61 -2.50 0.28 -6.08
CA PRO A 61 -3.36 -0.43 -7.02
C PRO A 61 -3.36 -1.94 -6.79
N LEU A 62 -4.26 -2.65 -7.47
CA LEU A 62 -4.15 -4.10 -7.63
C LEU A 62 -2.89 -4.46 -8.43
N PRO A 63 -2.29 -5.64 -8.16
CA PRO A 63 -1.05 -6.03 -8.82
C PRO A 63 -1.25 -6.31 -10.31
N ASP A 64 -0.35 -5.76 -11.12
CA ASP A 64 -0.20 -6.12 -12.53
C ASP A 64 0.41 -7.52 -12.68
N GLU A 65 0.51 -8.04 -13.91
CA GLU A 65 1.01 -9.41 -14.14
C GLU A 65 2.43 -9.63 -13.58
N ALA A 66 3.32 -8.66 -13.78
CA ALA A 66 4.67 -8.72 -13.27
C ALA A 66 4.68 -8.72 -11.73
N SER A 67 3.88 -7.87 -11.09
CA SER A 67 3.73 -7.84 -9.63
C SER A 67 3.12 -9.13 -9.10
N ARG A 68 2.14 -9.73 -9.79
CA ARG A 68 1.56 -11.03 -9.40
C ARG A 68 2.62 -12.13 -9.42
N LEU A 69 3.47 -12.17 -10.44
CA LEU A 69 4.61 -13.09 -10.49
C LEU A 69 5.55 -12.89 -9.29
N GLN A 70 5.85 -11.64 -8.93
CA GLN A 70 6.69 -11.34 -7.76
C GLN A 70 6.01 -11.74 -6.44
N ILE A 71 4.69 -11.57 -6.32
CA ILE A 71 3.93 -12.02 -5.16
C ILE A 71 4.00 -13.55 -5.04
N PHE A 72 3.77 -14.30 -6.13
CA PHE A 72 3.94 -15.75 -6.13
C PHE A 72 5.34 -16.18 -5.66
N LYS A 73 6.38 -15.55 -6.22
CA LYS A 73 7.77 -15.79 -5.82
C LYS A 73 8.01 -15.46 -4.35
N ALA A 74 7.48 -14.35 -3.85
CA ALA A 74 7.65 -13.91 -2.47
C ALA A 74 6.93 -14.84 -1.48
N CYS A 75 5.71 -15.27 -1.81
CA CYS A 75 4.91 -16.20 -1.02
C CYS A 75 5.58 -17.58 -0.92
N LEU A 76 6.16 -18.07 -2.01
CA LEU A 76 6.73 -19.41 -2.11
C LEU A 76 8.25 -19.46 -1.89
N ARG A 77 8.90 -18.33 -1.59
CA ARG A 77 10.36 -18.20 -1.43
C ARG A 77 11.01 -19.19 -0.45
N LYS A 78 10.26 -19.64 0.56
CA LYS A 78 10.74 -20.57 1.59
C LYS A 78 10.05 -21.94 1.50
N SER A 79 9.32 -22.20 0.41
CA SER A 79 8.57 -23.43 0.20
C SER A 79 9.28 -24.30 -0.84
N PRO A 80 9.31 -25.64 -0.67
CA PRO A 80 9.78 -26.54 -1.69
C PRO A 80 8.75 -26.59 -2.83
N ILE A 81 9.13 -26.11 -4.02
CA ILE A 81 8.27 -26.10 -5.21
C ILE A 81 8.91 -26.99 -6.25
N SER A 82 8.11 -27.85 -6.88
CA SER A 82 8.55 -28.67 -7.99
C SER A 82 8.95 -27.79 -9.20
N PRO A 83 10.02 -28.16 -9.95
CA PRO A 83 10.44 -27.43 -11.15
C PRO A 83 9.37 -27.40 -12.25
N ASP A 84 8.37 -28.28 -12.18
CA ASP A 84 7.26 -28.36 -13.13
C ASP A 84 6.23 -27.23 -12.97
N VAL A 85 6.33 -26.42 -11.90
CA VAL A 85 5.37 -25.34 -11.62
C VAL A 85 5.75 -24.05 -12.36
N ASP A 86 4.97 -23.70 -13.39
CA ASP A 86 5.10 -22.40 -14.07
C ASP A 86 4.35 -21.28 -13.32
N LEU A 87 5.10 -20.54 -12.47
CA LEU A 87 4.58 -19.35 -11.78
C LEU A 87 4.17 -18.22 -12.74
N SER A 88 4.73 -18.17 -13.95
CA SER A 88 4.39 -17.17 -14.97
C SER A 88 3.05 -17.49 -15.62
N ALA A 89 2.72 -18.77 -15.80
CA ALA A 89 1.35 -19.17 -16.17
C ALA A 89 0.36 -18.78 -15.08
N LEU A 90 0.65 -19.06 -13.80
CA LEU A 90 -0.23 -18.69 -12.69
C LEU A 90 -0.48 -17.17 -12.63
N ALA A 91 0.54 -16.35 -12.85
CA ALA A 91 0.40 -14.89 -12.90
C ALA A 91 -0.52 -14.42 -14.06
N ARG A 92 -0.48 -15.09 -15.22
CA ARG A 92 -1.36 -14.81 -16.36
C ARG A 92 -2.83 -15.13 -16.08
N TYR A 93 -3.11 -16.27 -15.44
CA TYR A 93 -4.47 -16.72 -15.17
C TYR A 93 -5.13 -16.07 -13.93
N THR A 94 -4.38 -15.30 -13.13
CA THR A 94 -4.86 -14.64 -11.90
C THR A 94 -5.17 -13.16 -12.10
N HIS A 95 -5.63 -12.76 -13.29
CA HIS A 95 -5.97 -11.36 -13.55
C HIS A 95 -7.05 -10.84 -12.58
N GLY A 96 -6.79 -9.69 -11.97
CA GLY A 96 -7.70 -9.04 -11.02
C GLY A 96 -7.70 -9.66 -9.62
N PHE A 97 -6.76 -10.56 -9.31
CA PHE A 97 -6.55 -11.07 -7.97
C PHE A 97 -5.81 -10.05 -7.11
N SER A 98 -6.20 -9.95 -5.84
CA SER A 98 -5.43 -9.22 -4.84
C SER A 98 -4.20 -10.02 -4.39
N GLY A 99 -3.26 -9.38 -3.71
CA GLY A 99 -2.13 -10.10 -3.08
C GLY A 99 -2.59 -11.13 -2.04
N ALA A 100 -3.72 -10.87 -1.37
CA ALA A 100 -4.31 -11.83 -0.44
C ALA A 100 -4.87 -13.06 -1.16
N ASP A 101 -5.57 -12.87 -2.29
CA ASP A 101 -6.12 -13.97 -3.08
C ASP A 101 -5.00 -14.90 -3.58
N ILE A 102 -3.88 -14.33 -4.06
CA ILE A 102 -2.69 -15.08 -4.49
C ILE A 102 -2.07 -15.85 -3.33
N THR A 103 -1.95 -15.21 -2.17
CA THR A 103 -1.41 -15.84 -0.96
C THR A 103 -2.28 -17.03 -0.53
N GLU A 104 -3.61 -16.89 -0.61
CA GLU A 104 -4.54 -17.96 -0.29
C GLU A 104 -4.37 -19.15 -1.24
N VAL A 105 -4.21 -18.90 -2.54
CA VAL A 105 -3.92 -19.96 -3.54
C VAL A 105 -2.65 -20.73 -3.16
N CYS A 106 -1.58 -20.03 -2.80
CA CYS A 106 -0.32 -20.65 -2.37
C CYS A 106 -0.48 -21.47 -1.08
N GLN A 107 -1.22 -20.94 -0.09
CA GLN A 107 -1.46 -21.64 1.17
C GLN A 107 -2.28 -22.91 0.98
N ARG A 108 -3.31 -22.87 0.12
CA ARG A 108 -4.12 -24.03 -0.22
C ARG A 108 -3.30 -25.09 -0.96
N ALA A 109 -2.49 -24.69 -1.94
CA ALA A 109 -1.59 -25.61 -2.64
C ALA A 109 -0.62 -26.32 -1.67
N CYS A 110 -0.03 -25.57 -0.75
CA CYS A 110 0.81 -26.14 0.31
C CYS A 110 0.05 -27.14 1.19
N LYS A 111 -1.19 -26.83 1.59
CA LYS A 111 -2.04 -27.76 2.36
C LYS A 111 -2.35 -29.04 1.58
N TYR A 112 -2.57 -28.96 0.27
CA TYR A 112 -2.78 -30.15 -0.57
C TYR A 112 -1.52 -31.02 -0.63
N ALA A 113 -0.34 -30.41 -0.80
CA ALA A 113 0.93 -31.13 -0.77
C ALA A 113 1.16 -31.87 0.55
N ILE A 114 0.89 -31.19 1.68
CA ILE A 114 1.02 -31.79 3.02
C ILE A 114 0.04 -32.97 3.19
N ARG A 115 -1.21 -32.82 2.74
CA ARG A 115 -2.19 -33.91 2.80
C ARG A 115 -1.79 -35.12 1.98
N GLU A 116 -1.32 -34.91 0.75
CA GLU A 116 -0.81 -36.00 -0.11
C GLU A 116 0.36 -36.72 0.56
N ASN A 117 1.28 -35.98 1.20
CA ASN A 117 2.43 -36.60 1.86
C ASN A 117 2.01 -37.46 3.06
N ILE A 118 1.11 -36.95 3.90
CA ILE A 118 0.58 -37.69 5.05
C ILE A 118 -0.13 -38.97 4.58
N GLU A 119 -0.93 -38.90 3.51
CA GLU A 119 -1.62 -40.08 2.97
C GLU A 119 -0.62 -41.13 2.45
N LYS A 120 0.45 -40.70 1.78
CA LYS A 120 1.53 -41.58 1.33
C LYS A 120 2.29 -42.23 2.48
N ASP A 121 2.59 -41.49 3.54
CA ASP A 121 3.26 -42.03 4.72
C ASP A 121 2.41 -43.11 5.40
N ILE A 122 1.10 -42.86 5.54
CA ILE A 122 0.16 -43.83 6.10
C ILE A 122 0.07 -45.09 5.22
N GLU A 123 0.05 -44.94 3.89
CA GLU A 123 0.02 -46.07 2.96
C GLU A 123 1.33 -46.88 3.00
N ARG A 124 2.48 -46.19 3.10
CA ARG A 124 3.79 -46.81 3.27
C ARG A 124 3.85 -47.62 4.56
N GLU A 125 3.38 -47.08 5.68
CA GLU A 125 3.29 -47.80 6.96
C GLU A 125 2.37 -49.02 6.88
N ARG A 126 1.20 -48.89 6.23
CA ARG A 126 0.29 -50.02 6.03
C ARG A 126 0.95 -51.13 5.21
N ARG A 127 1.61 -50.78 4.10
CA ARG A 127 2.33 -51.73 3.24
C ARG A 127 3.44 -52.46 4.00
N LYS A 128 4.23 -51.73 4.81
CA LYS A 128 5.26 -52.33 5.68
C LYS A 128 4.67 -53.33 6.68
N ARG A 129 3.49 -53.03 7.25
CA ARG A 129 2.80 -53.94 8.17
C ARG A 129 2.25 -55.20 7.48
N GLU A 130 1.80 -55.08 6.24
CA GLU A 130 1.21 -56.19 5.47
C GLU A 130 2.27 -57.10 4.82
N ASN A 131 3.47 -56.60 4.52
CA ASN A 131 4.55 -57.39 3.94
C ASN A 131 5.93 -57.07 4.57
N PRO A 132 6.26 -57.67 5.74
CA PRO A 132 7.48 -57.36 6.49
C PRO A 132 8.78 -57.85 5.84
N GLU A 133 8.72 -58.72 4.82
CA GLU A 133 9.90 -59.21 4.08
C GLU A 133 10.24 -58.37 2.83
N ALA A 134 9.41 -57.37 2.48
CA ALA A 134 9.76 -56.41 1.44
C ALA A 134 10.97 -55.59 1.92
N MET A 135 12.10 -55.72 1.21
CA MET A 135 13.32 -54.98 1.51
C MET A 135 13.00 -53.49 1.71
N GLU A 136 13.55 -52.92 2.78
CA GLU A 136 13.61 -51.47 2.91
C GLU A 136 14.50 -50.96 1.79
N GLU A 137 13.90 -50.47 0.69
CA GLU A 137 14.59 -49.46 -0.07
C GLU A 137 14.80 -48.29 0.88
N ASP A 138 16.06 -47.88 1.03
CA ASP A 138 16.46 -46.62 1.65
C ASP A 138 15.84 -45.46 0.84
N GLU A 139 14.51 -45.32 0.91
CA GLU A 139 13.78 -44.19 0.38
C GLU A 139 14.17 -43.01 1.25
N VAL A 140 15.10 -42.20 0.73
CA VAL A 140 15.46 -40.90 1.25
C VAL A 140 14.17 -40.15 1.56
N ASP A 141 14.10 -39.54 2.75
CA ASP A 141 12.99 -38.67 3.16
C ASP A 141 13.01 -37.41 2.29
N ASP A 142 12.52 -37.57 1.06
CA ASP A 142 12.46 -36.51 0.06
C ASP A 142 11.48 -35.46 0.57
N VAL A 143 11.97 -34.23 0.70
CA VAL A 143 11.16 -33.08 1.13
C VAL A 143 9.96 -32.98 0.18
N ALA A 144 8.74 -33.12 0.74
CA ALA A 144 7.52 -33.05 -0.04
C ALA A 144 7.41 -31.69 -0.78
N GLU A 145 7.53 -31.74 -2.11
CA GLU A 145 7.43 -30.56 -2.96
C GLU A 145 5.99 -30.23 -3.33
N ILE A 146 5.69 -28.95 -3.48
CA ILE A 146 4.42 -28.47 -4.02
C ILE A 146 4.46 -28.63 -5.55
N LYS A 147 3.54 -29.44 -6.08
CA LYS A 147 3.43 -29.80 -7.50
C LYS A 147 2.37 -28.97 -8.23
N ALA A 148 2.40 -29.01 -9.56
CA ALA A 148 1.40 -28.33 -10.41
C ALA A 148 -0.04 -28.75 -10.08
N VAL A 149 -0.27 -30.04 -9.81
CA VAL A 149 -1.59 -30.59 -9.45
C VAL A 149 -2.20 -29.91 -8.21
N HIS A 150 -1.37 -29.54 -7.23
CA HIS A 150 -1.84 -28.84 -6.03
C HIS A 150 -2.30 -27.42 -6.33
N PHE A 151 -1.64 -26.75 -7.27
CA PHE A 151 -2.06 -25.43 -7.75
C PHE A 151 -3.33 -25.51 -8.61
N GLU A 152 -3.46 -26.53 -9.45
CA GLU A 152 -4.68 -26.77 -10.22
C GLU A 152 -5.89 -26.97 -9.32
N GLU A 153 -5.74 -27.77 -8.26
CA GLU A 153 -6.81 -27.99 -7.28
C GLU A 153 -7.11 -26.71 -6.47
N SER A 154 -6.08 -25.99 -6.06
CA SER A 154 -6.21 -24.70 -5.37
C SER A 154 -6.97 -23.66 -6.21
N MET A 155 -6.68 -23.61 -7.51
CA MET A 155 -7.24 -22.63 -8.43
C MET A 155 -8.74 -22.84 -8.67
N LYS A 156 -9.26 -24.07 -8.54
CA LYS A 156 -10.70 -24.37 -8.68
C LYS A 156 -11.56 -23.61 -7.67
N TYR A 157 -11.02 -23.37 -6.48
CA TYR A 157 -11.72 -22.67 -5.40
C TYR A 157 -11.28 -21.22 -5.26
N ALA A 158 -10.36 -20.75 -6.09
CA ALA A 158 -9.86 -19.39 -6.04
C ALA A 158 -10.90 -18.42 -6.61
N ARG A 159 -11.17 -17.33 -5.89
CA ARG A 159 -12.10 -16.28 -6.31
C ARG A 159 -11.49 -14.93 -6.01
N ARG A 160 -11.76 -13.96 -6.89
CA ARG A 160 -11.38 -12.56 -6.69
C ARG A 160 -12.16 -11.99 -5.52
N SER A 161 -11.47 -11.35 -4.59
CA SER A 161 -12.11 -10.67 -3.45
C SER A 161 -12.65 -9.28 -3.82
N VAL A 162 -12.11 -8.65 -4.87
CA VAL A 162 -12.48 -7.28 -5.29
C VAL A 162 -13.21 -7.29 -6.62
N SER A 163 -14.38 -6.64 -6.66
CA SER A 163 -15.23 -6.55 -7.84
C SER A 163 -14.71 -5.55 -8.89
N ASP A 164 -15.09 -5.72 -10.15
CA ASP A 164 -14.73 -4.78 -11.23
C ASP A 164 -15.37 -3.39 -11.06
N ALA A 165 -16.48 -3.30 -10.33
CA ALA A 165 -17.10 -2.02 -9.98
C ALA A 165 -16.22 -1.23 -9.00
N ASP A 166 -15.71 -1.89 -7.97
CA ASP A 166 -14.85 -1.26 -6.96
C ASP A 166 -13.51 -0.86 -7.56
N ILE A 167 -12.93 -1.70 -8.43
CA ILE A 167 -11.67 -1.38 -9.13
C ILE A 167 -11.82 -0.08 -9.93
N ARG A 168 -12.91 0.07 -10.68
CA ARG A 168 -13.20 1.30 -11.43
C ARG A 168 -13.37 2.50 -10.50
N LYS A 169 -14.06 2.34 -9.37
CA LYS A 169 -14.21 3.40 -8.35
C LYS A 169 -12.84 3.86 -7.84
N TYR A 170 -11.94 2.93 -7.50
CA TYR A 170 -10.60 3.27 -7.03
C TYR A 170 -9.72 3.93 -8.09
N GLN A 171 -9.79 3.48 -9.34
CA GLN A 171 -9.04 4.08 -10.45
C GLN A 171 -9.48 5.52 -10.73
N LEU A 172 -10.80 5.77 -10.74
CA LEU A 172 -11.35 7.12 -10.90
C LEU A 172 -10.90 8.05 -9.76
N PHE A 173 -10.92 7.56 -8.52
CA PHE A 173 -10.43 8.32 -7.38
C PHE A 173 -8.94 8.69 -7.53
N ALA A 174 -8.10 7.71 -7.91
CA ALA A 174 -6.67 7.91 -8.10
C ALA A 174 -6.36 8.95 -9.20
N GLN A 175 -7.09 8.93 -10.31
CA GLN A 175 -6.95 9.91 -11.39
C GLN A 175 -7.33 11.32 -10.95
N THR A 176 -8.43 11.46 -10.20
CA THR A 176 -8.90 12.75 -9.67
C THR A 176 -7.88 13.33 -8.68
N LEU A 177 -7.24 12.48 -7.88
CA LEU A 177 -6.23 12.88 -6.91
C LEU A 177 -4.93 13.38 -7.57
N GLN A 178 -4.53 12.79 -8.70
CA GLN A 178 -3.38 13.27 -9.47
C GLN A 178 -3.65 14.64 -10.10
N GLN A 179 -4.89 14.88 -10.56
CA GLN A 179 -5.29 16.17 -11.13
C GLN A 179 -5.33 17.29 -10.08
N SER A 180 -5.86 17.03 -8.89
CA SER A 180 -5.92 18.05 -7.81
C SER A 180 -4.55 18.43 -7.26
N ARG A 181 -3.55 17.55 -7.39
CA ARG A 181 -2.14 17.82 -7.05
C ARG A 181 -1.35 18.53 -8.16
N GLY A 182 -1.94 18.75 -9.33
CA GLY A 182 -1.30 19.36 -10.50
C GLY A 182 -0.93 20.85 -10.39
N PHE A 183 -1.11 21.49 -9.23
CA PHE A 183 -0.83 22.92 -9.03
C PHE A 183 0.68 23.27 -8.95
N GLY A 184 1.58 22.29 -9.10
CA GLY A 184 3.03 22.47 -8.90
C GLY A 184 3.91 22.39 -10.15
N SER A 185 3.39 21.96 -11.30
CA SER A 185 4.22 21.76 -12.52
C SER A 185 4.27 22.98 -13.45
N GLU A 186 3.41 23.99 -13.25
CA GLU A 186 3.34 25.19 -14.10
C GLU A 186 4.03 26.42 -13.49
N PHE A 187 4.52 26.34 -12.25
CA PHE A 187 5.31 27.43 -11.68
C PHE A 187 6.76 27.34 -12.15
N ARG A 188 7.07 28.10 -13.19
CA ARG A 188 8.45 28.44 -13.56
C ARG A 188 8.67 29.90 -13.23
N PHE A 189 9.72 30.20 -12.45
CA PHE A 189 10.27 31.56 -12.48
C PHE A 189 10.68 31.83 -13.93
N ALA A 190 10.20 32.91 -14.53
CA ALA A 190 10.68 33.34 -15.84
C ALA A 190 12.20 33.43 -15.75
N ASP A 191 12.87 32.70 -16.65
CA ASP A 191 14.32 32.71 -16.76
C ASP A 191 14.72 34.18 -16.96
N ARG A 192 15.38 34.80 -15.95
CA ARG A 192 15.98 36.12 -16.11
C ARG A 192 17.18 35.95 -17.02
N THR A 193 16.90 35.87 -18.31
CA THR A 193 17.93 35.97 -19.33
C THR A 193 18.48 37.39 -19.26
N GLU A 194 19.74 37.48 -18.86
CA GLU A 194 20.55 38.69 -18.95
C GLU A 194 20.40 39.28 -20.35
N SER A 195 19.67 40.39 -20.45
CA SER A 195 19.86 41.35 -21.53
C SER A 195 19.99 42.72 -20.88
N ALA A 196 21.22 43.21 -20.93
CA ALA A 196 21.53 44.59 -20.64
C ALA A 196 20.73 45.52 -21.57
N ALA A 197 20.37 46.67 -20.99
CA ALA A 197 19.98 47.94 -21.60
C ALA A 197 18.50 48.35 -21.55
N ALA A 198 18.34 49.60 -21.11
CA ALA A 198 17.21 50.52 -21.20
C ALA A 198 16.23 50.51 -20.01
N GLY A 199 16.37 51.54 -19.18
CA GLY A 199 15.67 51.73 -17.92
C GLY A 199 14.16 51.90 -18.00
N ALA A 200 13.51 51.56 -16.89
CA ALA A 200 12.28 52.16 -16.40
C ALA A 200 12.23 51.95 -14.88
N ALA A 201 11.66 52.92 -14.18
CA ALA A 201 11.92 53.30 -12.80
C ALA A 201 11.41 52.32 -11.71
N ASP A 202 12.15 52.29 -10.60
CA ASP A 202 11.73 51.68 -9.32
C ASP A 202 10.57 52.47 -8.69
N PRO A 203 9.44 51.83 -8.33
CA PRO A 203 8.28 52.52 -7.75
C PRO A 203 8.37 52.74 -6.23
N PHE A 204 9.52 52.49 -5.59
CA PHE A 204 9.66 52.54 -4.12
C PHE A 204 10.80 53.44 -3.60
N SER A 205 11.35 54.33 -4.43
CA SER A 205 12.29 55.35 -3.95
C SER A 205 11.54 56.59 -3.42
N SER A 206 11.14 56.57 -2.15
CA SER A 206 10.77 57.78 -1.41
C SER A 206 11.99 58.27 -0.63
N ALA A 207 12.85 59.05 -1.28
CA ALA A 207 13.90 59.81 -0.62
C ALA A 207 13.36 61.21 -0.26
N THR A 208 12.90 61.36 0.98
CA THR A 208 12.67 62.66 1.62
C THR A 208 14.00 63.18 2.17
N ALA A 209 14.47 64.30 1.63
CA ALA A 209 15.48 65.19 2.19
C ALA A 209 15.18 66.59 1.61
N ALA A 210 15.23 67.72 2.32
CA ALA A 210 15.49 68.05 3.70
C ALA A 210 14.91 69.46 3.91
N ALA A 211 14.43 69.78 5.11
CA ALA A 211 14.31 71.16 5.58
C ALA A 211 14.91 71.18 6.98
N ALA A 212 15.92 72.01 7.14
CA ALA A 212 16.64 72.27 8.37
C ALA A 212 15.83 73.20 9.29
N ASP A 213 15.84 72.92 10.59
CA ASP A 213 15.94 73.86 11.72
C ASP A 213 16.10 72.97 12.97
N ASP A 214 17.26 72.98 13.61
CA ASP A 214 17.58 73.82 14.78
C ASP A 214 16.67 73.50 15.97
N ASP A 215 17.18 72.71 16.92
CA ASP A 215 17.43 73.22 18.27
C ASP A 215 17.86 72.11 19.24
N ASP A 216 18.82 72.52 20.07
CA ASP A 216 19.43 71.82 21.19
C ASP A 216 18.44 71.25 22.21
N LEU A 217 18.76 70.06 22.76
CA LEU A 217 18.72 69.90 24.23
C LEU A 217 19.55 68.71 24.71
N TYR A 218 20.69 69.01 25.35
CA TYR A 218 21.35 68.12 26.30
C TYR A 218 20.48 67.97 27.57
N ASN A 219 20.00 66.75 27.85
CA ASN A 219 20.10 66.05 29.15
C ASN A 219 19.46 64.66 29.08
#